data_AF-A0AB37KJP2-F1
#
_entry.id   AF-A0AB37KJP2-F1
#
_cell.length_a   1.000
_cell.length_b   1.000
_cell.length_c   1.000
_cell.angle_alpha   90.00
_cell.angle_beta   90.00
_cell.angle_gamma   90.00
#
_symmetry.space_group_name_H-M   'P 1'
#
loop_
_entity.id
_entity.type
_entity.pdbx_description
1 polymer ?
#
loop_
_entity_poly.entity_id
_entity_poly.type
_entity_poly.pdbx_seq_one_letter_code
_entity_poly.pdbx_strand_id
1 'polypeptide(L)'
;MIRDFLEMMNNGGKLKKNIVLMILCCIIYALAYQLLSKVLYQQEHVLLIYGFAYILTLLASMIPAFLSLRVLHDKRREKQMNLKICILPFLGIQSILYIIMCVLGYASFSLAMSATTGILAYLVNVLLMLACLFYIPVQLFSFLQMEEERNVVKILKNSLITIWKHYQSVFYSCLIVGLLFIGYRYFMQTMFSMQGGVALFDLPMELLNRWYPFLDSVVYLFHALENASLWLPFLFSVIFGICLCNAYIILLYVNACIHDGEIRV
;
A
#
# COMPACT_ATOMS: atom_id res chain seq x y z
N MET A 1 6.55 14.93 21.67
CA MET A 1 6.28 14.81 20.21
C MET A 1 7.53 14.46 19.42
N ILE A 2 8.41 15.40 19.03
CA ILE A 2 9.68 15.04 18.35
C ILE A 2 10.58 14.24 19.28
N ARG A 3 10.61 14.54 20.58
CA ARG A 3 11.43 13.83 21.57
C ARG A 3 11.00 12.37 21.79
N ASP A 4 9.71 12.08 21.88
CA ASP A 4 9.20 10.70 22.02
C ASP A 4 9.33 9.91 20.71
N PHE A 5 9.09 10.56 19.56
CA PHE A 5 9.35 9.98 18.23
C PHE A 5 10.85 9.70 18.04
N LEU A 6 11.72 10.63 18.43
CA LEU A 6 13.17 10.47 18.41
C LEU A 6 13.62 9.41 19.40
N GLU A 7 13.08 9.33 20.63
CA GLU A 7 13.39 8.29 21.62
C GLU A 7 12.91 6.91 21.18
N MET A 8 11.77 6.81 20.48
CA MET A 8 11.33 5.58 19.83
C MET A 8 12.20 5.18 18.64
N MET A 9 12.62 6.14 17.82
CA MET A 9 13.63 5.88 16.78
C MET A 9 14.99 5.52 17.40
N ASN A 10 15.32 6.05 18.58
CA ASN A 10 16.54 5.76 19.36
C ASN A 10 16.50 4.37 20.00
N ASN A 11 15.32 3.77 20.19
CA ASN A 11 15.14 2.35 20.49
C ASN A 11 15.42 1.48 19.23
N GLY A 12 16.61 1.68 18.63
CA GLY A 12 16.99 1.15 17.33
C GLY A 12 16.88 -0.37 17.18
N GLY A 13 16.76 -1.13 18.28
CA GLY A 13 16.47 -2.56 18.25
C GLY A 13 15.04 -2.91 17.82
N LYS A 14 14.02 -2.10 18.17
CA LYS A 14 12.61 -2.37 17.80
C LYS A 14 12.32 -1.95 16.37
N LEU A 15 12.80 -0.77 15.96
CA LEU A 15 12.64 -0.26 14.60
C LEU A 15 13.27 -1.20 13.56
N LYS A 16 14.51 -1.65 13.80
CA LYS A 16 15.19 -2.63 12.93
C LYS A 16 14.41 -3.93 12.79
N LYS A 17 13.83 -4.46 13.88
CA LYS A 17 13.01 -5.68 13.83
C LYS A 17 11.74 -5.50 12.99
N ASN A 18 11.08 -4.34 13.08
CA ASN A 18 9.88 -4.06 12.29
C ASN A 18 10.20 -3.83 10.81
N ILE A 19 11.34 -3.20 10.49
CA ILE A 19 11.84 -3.07 9.11
C ILE A 19 12.16 -4.44 8.51
N VAL A 20 12.93 -5.29 9.21
CA VAL A 20 13.29 -6.63 8.72
C VAL A 20 12.05 -7.49 8.51
N LEU A 21 11.09 -7.44 9.43
CA LEU A 21 9.81 -8.13 9.27
C LEU A 21 9.06 -7.63 8.03
N MET A 22 8.99 -6.31 7.85
CA MET A 22 8.32 -5.73 6.69
C MET A 22 8.98 -6.18 5.38
N ILE A 23 10.31 -6.15 5.30
CA ILE A 23 11.06 -6.66 4.14
C ILE A 23 10.66 -8.11 3.85
N LEU A 24 10.66 -8.98 4.87
CA LEU A 24 10.30 -10.39 4.72
C LEU A 24 8.86 -10.56 4.21
N CYS A 25 7.89 -9.87 4.81
CA CYS A 25 6.50 -9.91 4.39
C CYS A 25 6.32 -9.42 2.94
N CYS A 26 7.01 -8.34 2.56
CA CYS A 26 6.96 -7.80 1.21
C CYS A 26 7.58 -8.76 0.18
N ILE A 27 8.68 -9.44 0.49
CA ILE A 27 9.27 -10.47 -0.38
C ILE A 27 8.32 -11.66 -0.54
N ILE A 28 7.71 -12.14 0.55
CA ILE A 28 6.73 -13.24 0.49
C ILE A 28 5.54 -12.85 -0.39
N TYR A 29 5.01 -11.64 -0.22
CA TYR A 29 3.94 -11.12 -1.07
C TYR A 29 4.39 -11.01 -2.53
N ALA A 30 5.59 -10.53 -2.80
CA ALA A 30 6.11 -10.40 -4.16
C ALA A 30 6.25 -11.76 -4.87
N LEU A 31 6.67 -12.79 -4.15
CA LEU A 31 6.71 -14.16 -4.66
C LEU A 31 5.30 -14.71 -4.91
N ALA A 32 4.37 -14.49 -3.98
CA ALA A 32 2.98 -14.90 -4.14
C ALA A 32 2.32 -14.19 -5.33
N TYR A 33 2.56 -12.88 -5.48
CA TYR A 33 2.11 -12.10 -6.63
C TYR A 33 2.64 -12.67 -7.92
N GLN A 34 3.93 -12.96 -8.03
CA GLN A 34 4.54 -13.53 -9.25
C GLN A 34 3.94 -14.89 -9.63
N LEU A 35 3.68 -15.75 -8.65
CA LEU A 35 3.04 -17.05 -8.89
C LEU A 35 1.59 -16.87 -9.36
N LEU A 36 0.82 -16.04 -8.66
CA LEU A 36 -0.59 -15.79 -8.97
C LEU A 36 -0.76 -15.04 -10.29
N SER A 37 0.11 -14.07 -10.60
CA SER A 37 0.07 -13.28 -11.83
C SER A 37 0.31 -14.15 -13.05
N LYS A 38 1.25 -15.10 -12.99
CA LYS A 38 1.47 -16.05 -14.09
C LYS A 38 0.24 -16.91 -14.40
N VAL A 39 -0.51 -17.31 -13.38
CA VAL A 39 -1.77 -18.06 -13.54
C VAL A 39 -2.89 -17.15 -14.08
N LEU A 40 -2.96 -15.92 -13.59
CA LEU A 40 -3.92 -14.87 -14.00
C LEU A 40 -3.82 -14.54 -15.49
N TYR A 41 -2.62 -14.27 -15.99
CA TYR A 41 -2.40 -13.87 -17.39
C TYR A 41 -2.58 -15.01 -18.41
N GLN A 42 -2.74 -16.25 -17.95
CA GLN A 42 -3.06 -17.40 -18.80
C GLN A 42 -4.57 -17.65 -18.93
N GLN A 43 -5.41 -16.98 -18.13
CA GLN A 43 -6.86 -17.20 -18.07
C GLN A 43 -7.61 -16.04 -18.75
N GLU A 44 -8.46 -16.34 -19.74
CA GLU A 44 -9.29 -15.32 -20.43
C GLU A 44 -10.56 -14.94 -19.64
N HIS A 45 -10.81 -15.56 -18.49
CA HIS A 45 -12.02 -15.37 -17.70
C HIS A 45 -11.94 -14.14 -16.77
N VAL A 46 -12.63 -13.07 -17.17
CA VAL A 46 -12.72 -11.79 -16.44
C VAL A 46 -13.12 -11.95 -14.97
N LEU A 47 -14.10 -12.80 -14.66
CA LEU A 47 -14.56 -13.01 -13.28
C LEU A 47 -13.47 -13.64 -12.38
N LEU A 48 -12.69 -14.57 -12.93
CA LEU A 48 -11.55 -15.16 -12.23
C LEU A 48 -10.47 -14.11 -12.00
N ILE A 49 -10.22 -13.23 -12.96
CA ILE A 49 -9.26 -12.13 -12.81
C ILE A 49 -9.61 -11.26 -11.61
N TYR A 50 -10.86 -10.81 -11.49
CA TYR A 50 -11.32 -10.01 -10.35
C TYR A 50 -11.32 -10.78 -9.02
N GLY A 51 -11.57 -12.09 -9.04
CA GLY A 51 -11.49 -12.94 -7.85
C GLY A 51 -10.05 -13.08 -7.32
N PHE A 52 -9.09 -13.36 -8.21
CA PHE A 52 -7.68 -13.45 -7.85
C PHE A 52 -7.07 -12.10 -7.45
N ALA A 53 -7.47 -11.04 -8.15
CA ALA A 53 -7.18 -9.64 -7.79
C ALA A 53 -7.60 -9.30 -6.36
N TYR A 54 -8.78 -9.75 -5.94
CA TYR A 54 -9.25 -9.59 -4.57
C TYR A 54 -8.37 -10.36 -3.57
N ILE A 55 -8.02 -11.62 -3.86
CA ILE A 55 -7.12 -12.43 -3.01
C ILE A 55 -5.76 -11.74 -2.86
N LEU A 56 -5.19 -11.21 -3.94
CA LEU A 56 -3.94 -10.45 -3.89
C LEU A 56 -4.08 -9.19 -3.04
N THR A 57 -5.21 -8.49 -3.13
CA THR A 57 -5.50 -7.31 -2.30
C THR A 57 -5.61 -7.68 -0.81
N LEU A 58 -6.22 -8.82 -0.49
CA LEU A 58 -6.26 -9.34 0.88
C LEU A 58 -4.86 -9.68 1.41
N LEU A 59 -4.05 -10.38 0.62
CA LEU A 59 -2.67 -10.73 1.01
C LEU A 59 -1.79 -9.49 1.18
N ALA A 60 -1.92 -8.54 0.26
CA ALA A 60 -1.29 -7.22 0.34
C ALA A 60 -1.65 -6.56 1.66
N SER A 61 -2.95 -6.37 1.91
CA SER A 61 -3.48 -5.64 3.06
C SER A 61 -3.19 -6.27 4.43
N MET A 62 -2.86 -7.57 4.48
CA MET A 62 -2.41 -8.23 5.71
C MET A 62 -1.08 -7.67 6.22
N ILE A 63 -0.18 -7.22 5.34
CA ILE A 63 1.13 -6.68 5.72
C ILE A 63 0.98 -5.40 6.56
N PRO A 64 0.31 -4.33 6.09
CA PRO A 64 0.05 -3.17 6.92
C PRO A 64 -0.83 -3.49 8.13
N ALA A 65 -1.81 -4.38 8.03
CA ALA A 65 -2.64 -4.74 9.19
C ALA A 65 -1.79 -5.32 10.33
N PHE A 66 -0.94 -6.29 10.02
CA PHE A 66 -0.07 -6.93 10.99
C PHE A 66 0.96 -5.94 11.58
N LEU A 67 1.57 -5.10 10.73
CA LEU A 67 2.56 -4.12 11.18
C LEU A 67 1.93 -2.99 12.01
N SER A 68 0.76 -2.48 11.62
CA SER A 68 0.03 -1.46 12.40
C SER A 68 -0.30 -1.95 13.81
N LEU A 69 -0.82 -3.17 13.93
CA LEU A 69 -1.14 -3.78 15.22
C LEU A 69 0.11 -4.00 16.07
N ARG A 70 1.22 -4.43 15.44
CA ARG A 70 2.50 -4.60 16.14
C ARG A 70 3.06 -3.26 16.63
N VAL A 71 2.97 -2.22 15.81
CA VAL A 71 3.38 -0.85 16.16
C VAL A 71 2.57 -0.33 17.36
N LEU A 72 1.25 -0.52 17.36
CA LEU A 72 0.40 -0.18 18.50
C LEU A 72 0.79 -0.94 19.77
N HIS A 73 0.98 -2.25 19.67
CA HIS A 73 1.39 -3.08 20.80
C HIS A 73 2.75 -2.65 21.38
N ASP A 74 3.73 -2.39 20.50
CA ASP A 74 5.05 -1.91 20.89
C ASP A 74 5.01 -0.56 21.63
N LYS A 75 4.01 0.27 21.31
CA LYS A 75 3.79 1.60 21.88
C LYS A 75 3.00 1.56 23.20
N ARG A 76 1.84 0.88 23.23
CA ARG A 76 0.91 0.87 24.38
C ARG A 76 1.26 -0.16 25.47
N ARG A 77 2.13 -1.16 25.20
CA ARG A 77 2.45 -2.29 26.11
C ARG A 77 1.21 -3.03 26.64
N GLU A 78 0.11 -3.05 25.88
CA GLU A 78 -1.16 -3.66 26.30
C GLU A 78 -1.30 -5.13 25.86
N LYS A 79 -2.32 -5.80 26.43
CA LYS A 79 -2.67 -7.22 26.23
C LYS A 79 -2.66 -7.63 24.75
N GLN A 80 -2.19 -8.85 24.49
CA GLN A 80 -2.29 -9.50 23.18
C GLN A 80 -3.74 -9.45 22.65
N MET A 81 -3.95 -8.67 21.60
CA MET A 81 -5.21 -8.61 20.89
C MET A 81 -5.50 -9.98 20.25
N ASN A 82 -6.73 -10.49 20.40
CA ASN A 82 -7.10 -11.79 19.82
C ASN A 82 -7.36 -11.61 18.31
N LEU A 83 -6.32 -11.82 17.51
CA LEU A 83 -6.31 -11.71 16.04
C LEU A 83 -7.50 -12.39 15.36
N LYS A 84 -8.00 -13.51 15.92
CA LYS A 84 -9.16 -14.25 15.37
C LYS A 84 -10.43 -13.40 15.33
N ILE A 85 -10.60 -12.47 16.26
CA ILE A 85 -11.79 -11.63 16.37
C ILE A 85 -11.77 -10.50 15.34
N CYS A 86 -10.58 -10.07 14.91
CA CYS A 86 -10.40 -8.98 13.94
C CYS A 86 -10.50 -9.45 12.48
N ILE A 87 -10.54 -10.76 12.22
CA ILE A 87 -10.63 -11.32 10.86
C ILE A 87 -11.90 -10.86 10.13
N LEU A 88 -13.06 -10.92 10.79
CA LEU A 88 -14.34 -10.57 10.16
C LEU A 88 -14.42 -9.06 9.85
N PRO A 89 -14.09 -8.14 10.79
CA PRO A 89 -13.96 -6.72 10.46
C PRO A 89 -12.94 -6.44 9.36
N PHE A 90 -11.79 -7.12 9.38
CA PHE A 90 -10.75 -7.01 8.35
C PHE A 90 -11.28 -7.33 6.96
N LEU A 91 -11.89 -8.51 6.79
CA LEU A 91 -12.47 -8.92 5.51
C LEU A 91 -13.57 -7.96 5.05
N GLY A 92 -14.43 -7.51 5.96
CA GLY A 92 -15.50 -6.56 5.64
C GLY A 92 -14.95 -5.22 5.12
N ILE A 93 -13.95 -4.65 5.80
CA ILE A 93 -13.35 -3.38 5.39
C ILE A 93 -12.61 -3.52 4.07
N GLN A 94 -11.81 -4.58 3.90
CA GLN A 94 -11.10 -4.81 2.65
C GLN A 94 -12.05 -5.06 1.48
N SER A 95 -13.15 -5.78 1.70
CA SER A 95 -14.19 -5.99 0.67
C SER A 95 -14.81 -4.67 0.21
N ILE A 96 -15.21 -3.81 1.15
CA ILE A 96 -15.83 -2.52 0.83
C ILE A 96 -14.85 -1.65 0.06
N LEU A 97 -13.62 -1.52 0.57
CA LEU A 97 -12.62 -0.70 -0.09
C LEU A 97 -12.27 -1.26 -1.47
N TYR A 98 -12.15 -2.58 -1.63
CA TYR A 98 -11.91 -3.22 -2.93
C TYR A 98 -13.03 -2.93 -3.94
N ILE A 99 -14.30 -3.05 -3.55
CA ILE A 99 -15.44 -2.72 -4.43
C ILE A 99 -15.37 -1.26 -4.89
N ILE A 100 -15.10 -0.33 -3.96
CA ILE A 100 -14.92 1.09 -4.29
C ILE A 100 -13.80 1.26 -5.31
N MET A 101 -12.66 0.59 -5.12
CA MET A 101 -11.54 0.67 -6.05
C MET A 101 -11.85 0.10 -7.43
N CYS A 102 -12.58 -1.02 -7.51
CA CYS A 102 -13.02 -1.58 -8.79
C CYS A 102 -13.97 -0.63 -9.52
N VAL A 103 -14.92 -0.01 -8.82
CA VAL A 103 -15.86 0.95 -9.41
C VAL A 103 -15.12 2.19 -9.91
N LEU A 104 -14.18 2.74 -9.12
CA LEU A 104 -13.36 3.87 -9.53
C LEU A 104 -12.44 3.54 -10.70
N GLY A 105 -11.84 2.34 -10.72
CA GLY A 105 -11.02 1.86 -11.83
C GLY A 105 -11.83 1.68 -13.11
N TYR A 106 -13.04 1.12 -13.04
CA TYR A 106 -13.91 1.02 -14.20
C TYR A 106 -14.38 2.39 -14.70
N ALA A 107 -14.76 3.29 -13.79
CA ALA A 107 -15.15 4.65 -14.15
C ALA A 107 -14.00 5.40 -14.83
N SER A 108 -12.78 5.25 -14.32
CA SER A 108 -11.55 5.76 -14.94
C SER A 108 -11.39 5.26 -16.37
N PHE A 109 -11.41 3.93 -16.54
CA PHE A 109 -11.19 3.30 -17.83
C PHE A 109 -12.22 3.78 -18.86
N SER A 110 -13.50 3.86 -18.46
CA SER A 110 -14.59 4.36 -19.30
C SER A 110 -14.40 5.85 -19.68
N LEU A 111 -13.96 6.68 -18.73
CA LEU A 111 -13.65 8.09 -18.98
C LEU A 111 -12.44 8.27 -19.90
N ALA A 112 -11.42 7.44 -19.74
CA ALA A 112 -10.23 7.46 -20.59
C ALA A 112 -10.53 7.02 -22.03
N MET A 113 -11.37 6.01 -22.20
CA MET A 113 -11.78 5.51 -23.51
C MET A 113 -12.73 6.48 -24.24
N SER A 114 -13.49 7.29 -23.49
CA SER A 114 -14.40 8.30 -24.05
C SER A 114 -13.74 9.66 -24.28
N ALA A 115 -12.67 9.98 -23.55
CA ALA A 115 -11.88 11.18 -23.77
C ALA A 115 -10.96 10.97 -24.98
N THR A 116 -11.33 11.53 -26.13
CA THR A 116 -10.41 11.70 -27.27
C THR A 116 -9.15 12.43 -26.80
N THR A 117 -8.06 11.67 -26.64
CA THR A 117 -6.67 12.09 -26.33
C THR A 117 -6.49 13.58 -26.01
N GLY A 118 -6.67 13.95 -24.75
CA GLY A 118 -6.54 15.34 -24.29
C GLY A 118 -6.18 15.44 -22.81
N ILE A 119 -6.00 16.67 -22.30
CA ILE A 119 -5.65 16.99 -20.90
C ILE A 119 -6.58 16.30 -19.89
N LEU A 120 -7.85 16.08 -20.27
CA LEU A 120 -8.86 15.46 -19.43
C LEU A 120 -8.51 14.01 -19.04
N ALA A 121 -7.89 13.24 -19.94
CA ALA A 121 -7.43 11.88 -19.64
C ALA A 121 -6.33 11.87 -18.57
N TYR A 122 -5.41 12.84 -18.60
CA TYR A 122 -4.36 12.98 -17.59
C TYR A 122 -4.91 13.42 -16.23
N LEU A 123 -5.91 14.31 -16.20
CA LEU A 123 -6.55 14.78 -14.97
C LEU A 123 -7.26 13.65 -14.22
N VAL A 124 -7.95 12.76 -14.94
CA VAL A 124 -8.61 11.57 -14.38
C VAL A 124 -7.61 10.68 -13.65
N ASN A 125 -6.43 10.46 -14.25
CA ASN A 125 -5.38 9.65 -13.66
C ASN A 125 -4.81 10.25 -12.37
N VAL A 126 -4.65 11.56 -12.30
CA VAL A 126 -4.22 12.26 -11.09
C VAL A 126 -5.25 12.12 -9.98
N LEU A 127 -6.53 12.27 -10.28
CA LEU A 127 -7.62 12.11 -9.30
C LEU A 127 -7.68 10.67 -8.74
N LEU A 128 -7.45 9.67 -9.58
CA LEU A 128 -7.45 8.27 -9.14
C LEU A 128 -6.23 7.92 -8.30
N MET A 129 -5.07 8.47 -8.65
CA MET A 129 -3.87 8.37 -7.82
C MET A 129 -4.13 8.97 -6.43
N LEU A 130 -4.78 10.14 -6.36
CA LEU A 130 -5.19 10.73 -5.09
C LEU A 130 -6.19 9.84 -4.33
N ALA A 131 -7.13 9.19 -5.03
CA ALA A 131 -8.04 8.24 -4.41
C ALA A 131 -7.31 7.01 -3.83
N CYS A 132 -6.26 6.52 -4.50
CA CYS A 132 -5.41 5.44 -3.97
C CYS A 132 -4.59 5.90 -2.76
N LEU A 133 -4.06 7.13 -2.83
CA LEU A 133 -3.35 7.75 -1.71
C LEU A 133 -4.28 8.04 -0.53
N PHE A 134 -5.60 8.13 -0.76
CA PHE A 134 -6.61 8.21 0.29
C PHE A 134 -7.01 6.82 0.83
N TYR A 135 -7.02 5.79 -0.02
CA TYR A 135 -7.28 4.40 0.38
C TYR A 135 -6.30 3.94 1.46
N ILE A 136 -4.99 4.22 1.28
CA ILE A 136 -3.94 3.77 2.22
C ILE A 136 -4.21 4.29 3.65
N PRO A 137 -4.43 5.60 3.90
CA PRO A 137 -4.89 6.12 5.18
C PRO A 137 -6.13 5.43 5.73
N VAL A 138 -7.19 5.34 4.92
CA VAL A 138 -8.48 4.77 5.38
C VAL A 138 -8.28 3.33 5.84
N GLN A 139 -7.51 2.56 5.08
CA GLN A 139 -7.12 1.21 5.44
C GLN A 139 -6.32 1.17 6.75
N LEU A 140 -5.28 2.01 6.89
CA LEU A 140 -4.42 2.03 8.07
C LEU A 140 -5.19 2.42 9.33
N PHE A 141 -5.97 3.50 9.31
CA PHE A 141 -6.79 3.92 10.45
C PHE A 141 -7.88 2.91 10.78
N SER A 142 -8.43 2.23 9.78
CA SER A 142 -9.38 1.15 10.02
C SER A 142 -8.75 0.01 10.80
N PHE A 143 -7.50 -0.36 10.51
CA PHE A 143 -6.79 -1.38 11.27
C PHE A 143 -6.51 -0.99 12.71
N LEU A 144 -6.18 0.29 12.96
CA LEU A 144 -5.98 0.79 14.31
C LEU A 144 -7.30 0.74 15.12
N GLN A 145 -8.43 1.05 14.47
CA GLN A 145 -9.75 1.05 15.11
C GLN A 145 -10.38 -0.34 15.29
N MET A 146 -9.90 -1.37 14.60
CA MET A 146 -10.34 -2.75 14.79
C MET A 146 -10.02 -3.31 16.19
N GLU A 147 -9.13 -2.66 16.94
CA GLU A 147 -8.85 -3.01 18.33
C GLU A 147 -10.03 -2.67 19.26
N GLU A 148 -10.69 -1.55 19.00
CA GLU A 148 -11.71 -0.98 19.88
C GLU A 148 -13.14 -1.28 19.41
N GLU A 149 -13.34 -1.42 18.09
CA GLU A 149 -14.65 -1.54 17.48
C GLU A 149 -14.74 -2.76 16.55
N ARG A 150 -15.93 -3.36 16.47
CA ARG A 150 -16.17 -4.56 15.63
C ARG A 150 -17.10 -4.29 14.45
N ASN A 151 -17.94 -3.26 14.55
CA ASN A 151 -18.85 -2.93 13.48
C ASN A 151 -18.10 -2.23 12.33
N VAL A 152 -18.01 -2.91 11.18
CA VAL A 152 -17.34 -2.45 9.95
C VAL A 152 -17.72 -1.01 9.56
N VAL A 153 -19.01 -0.67 9.62
CA VAL A 153 -19.49 0.67 9.25
C VAL A 153 -19.01 1.72 10.25
N LYS A 154 -19.03 1.37 11.54
CA LYS A 154 -18.58 2.28 12.61
C LYS A 154 -17.07 2.50 12.57
N ILE A 155 -16.28 1.45 12.26
CA ILE A 155 -14.85 1.55 12.03
C ILE A 155 -14.56 2.49 10.84
N LEU A 156 -15.18 2.27 9.67
CA LEU A 156 -14.97 3.14 8.52
C LEU A 156 -15.35 4.59 8.82
N LYS A 157 -16.50 4.82 9.47
CA LYS A 157 -16.94 6.16 9.89
C LYS A 157 -15.92 6.83 10.80
N ASN A 158 -15.49 6.15 11.86
CA ASN A 158 -14.53 6.70 12.82
C ASN A 158 -13.17 6.96 12.17
N SER A 159 -12.76 6.11 11.22
CA SER A 159 -11.50 6.28 10.47
C SER A 159 -11.55 7.52 9.61
N LEU A 160 -12.66 7.74 8.88
CA LEU A 160 -12.88 8.95 8.09
C LEU A 160 -12.92 10.21 8.96
N ILE A 161 -13.57 10.17 10.13
CA ILE A 161 -13.59 11.30 11.08
C ILE A 161 -12.17 11.63 11.56
N THR A 162 -11.36 10.62 11.85
CA THR A 162 -9.98 10.81 12.31
C THR A 162 -9.12 11.41 11.22
N ILE A 163 -9.23 10.89 9.99
CA ILE A 163 -8.55 11.43 8.81
C ILE A 163 -8.96 12.88 8.57
N TRP A 164 -10.25 13.21 8.67
CA TRP A 164 -10.73 14.57 8.47
C TRP A 164 -10.18 15.54 9.51
N LYS A 165 -10.12 15.12 10.79
CA LYS A 165 -9.54 15.94 11.87
C LYS A 165 -8.04 16.19 11.69
N HIS A 166 -7.31 15.23 11.14
CA HIS A 166 -5.86 15.30 10.95
C HIS A 166 -5.45 15.34 9.47
N TYR A 167 -6.29 15.92 8.61
CA TYR A 167 -6.17 15.80 7.15
C TYR A 167 -4.81 16.28 6.63
N GLN A 168 -4.24 17.33 7.23
CA GLN A 168 -2.93 17.86 6.84
C GLN A 168 -1.83 16.83 7.05
N SER A 169 -1.69 16.33 8.28
CA SER A 169 -0.66 15.33 8.62
C SER A 169 -0.82 14.04 7.82
N VAL A 170 -2.06 13.57 7.65
CA VAL A 170 -2.35 12.38 6.85
C VAL A 170 -2.00 12.60 5.38
N PHE A 171 -2.42 13.72 4.80
CA PHE A 171 -2.16 14.05 3.40
C PHE A 171 -0.67 14.18 3.11
N TYR A 172 0.08 14.94 3.92
CA TYR A 172 1.53 15.09 3.72
C TYR A 172 2.28 13.78 3.86
N SER A 173 1.91 12.94 4.84
CA SER A 173 2.55 11.64 5.04
C SER A 173 2.35 10.71 3.84
N CYS A 174 1.15 10.69 3.24
CA CYS A 174 0.88 9.91 2.03
C CYS A 174 1.48 10.51 0.76
N LEU A 175 1.54 11.85 0.67
CA LEU A 175 2.16 12.53 -0.46
C LEU A 175 3.65 12.21 -0.58
N ILE A 176 4.37 12.07 0.54
CA ILE A 176 5.78 11.64 0.53
C ILE A 176 5.94 10.25 -0.09
N VAL A 177 5.12 9.27 0.31
CA VAL A 177 5.16 7.93 -0.27
C VAL A 177 4.73 7.96 -1.75
N GLY A 178 3.74 8.79 -2.08
CA GLY A 178 3.32 9.19 -3.42
C GLY A 178 4.49 9.58 -4.33
N LEU A 179 5.24 10.58 -3.91
CA LEU A 179 6.37 11.14 -4.65
C LEU A 179 7.51 10.13 -4.80
N LEU A 180 7.79 9.32 -3.78
CA LEU A 180 8.81 8.26 -3.88
C LEU A 180 8.48 7.25 -4.98
N PHE A 181 7.22 6.81 -5.06
CA PHE A 181 6.78 5.87 -6.07
C PHE A 181 6.82 6.47 -7.48
N ILE A 182 6.30 7.68 -7.67
CA ILE A 182 6.34 8.39 -8.96
C ILE A 182 7.79 8.61 -9.40
N GLY A 183 8.65 9.08 -8.49
CA GLY A 183 10.06 9.31 -8.76
C GLY A 183 10.79 8.03 -9.18
N TYR A 184 10.53 6.91 -8.51
CA TYR A 184 11.08 5.61 -8.89
C TYR A 184 10.62 5.16 -10.28
N ARG A 185 9.33 5.25 -10.59
CA ARG A 185 8.79 4.88 -11.91
C ARG A 185 9.40 5.74 -13.02
N TYR A 186 9.47 7.04 -12.80
CA TYR A 186 10.10 7.97 -13.75
C TYR A 186 11.56 7.60 -13.97
N PHE A 187 12.34 7.36 -12.91
CA PHE A 187 13.74 6.99 -13.02
C PHE A 187 13.94 5.66 -13.75
N MET A 188 13.14 4.64 -13.44
CA MET A 188 13.19 3.33 -14.11
C MET A 188 12.92 3.46 -15.61
N GLN A 189 11.98 4.32 -16.00
CA GLN A 189 11.67 4.59 -17.39
C GLN A 189 12.81 5.35 -18.09
N THR A 190 13.35 6.40 -17.46
CA THR A 190 14.39 7.25 -18.07
C THR A 190 15.74 6.55 -18.19
N MET A 191 16.15 5.80 -17.16
CA MET A 191 17.50 5.23 -17.07
C MET A 191 17.62 3.84 -17.68
N PHE A 192 16.55 3.04 -17.65
CA PHE A 192 16.59 1.65 -18.09
C PHE A 192 15.67 1.35 -19.26
N SER A 193 14.97 2.37 -19.79
CA SER A 193 13.93 2.21 -20.82
C SER A 193 12.88 1.15 -20.45
N MET A 194 12.73 0.86 -19.15
CA MET A 194 11.74 -0.06 -18.62
C MET A 194 10.42 0.67 -18.63
N GLN A 195 9.66 0.51 -19.73
CA GLN A 195 8.24 0.81 -19.70
C GLN A 195 7.58 -0.21 -18.78
N GLY A 196 7.43 0.13 -17.50
CA GLY A 196 6.31 -0.41 -16.75
C GLY A 196 5.07 0.03 -17.50
N GLY A 197 4.49 -0.86 -18.32
CA GLY A 197 3.27 -0.62 -19.08
C GLY A 197 2.08 -0.46 -18.15
N VAL A 198 2.09 0.58 -17.33
CA VAL A 198 0.92 1.03 -16.61
C VAL A 198 0.23 1.98 -17.58
N ALA A 199 -0.65 1.42 -18.40
CA ALA A 199 -1.70 2.25 -18.96
C ALA A 199 -2.38 2.90 -17.75
N LEU A 200 -2.35 4.24 -17.66
CA LEU A 200 -2.83 4.95 -16.47
C LEU A 200 -4.31 4.66 -16.14
N PHE A 201 -4.99 3.92 -17.00
CA PHE A 201 -6.37 3.49 -16.90
C PHE A 201 -6.57 2.28 -15.95
N ASP A 202 -5.52 1.51 -15.64
CA ASP A 202 -5.54 0.37 -14.68
C ASP A 202 -5.17 0.77 -13.24
N LEU A 203 -4.98 2.07 -13.01
CA LEU A 203 -4.26 2.63 -11.86
C LEU A 203 -4.67 2.04 -10.50
N PRO A 204 -5.93 1.96 -10.10
CA PRO A 204 -6.15 1.91 -8.66
C PRO A 204 -5.87 0.56 -8.01
N MET A 205 -6.26 -0.51 -8.70
CA MET A 205 -6.15 -1.88 -8.23
C MET A 205 -4.75 -2.44 -8.51
N GLU A 206 -4.18 -2.09 -9.67
CA GLU A 206 -2.82 -2.47 -10.03
C GLU A 206 -1.78 -1.70 -9.20
N LEU A 207 -2.00 -0.41 -8.92
CA LEU A 207 -1.11 0.38 -8.07
C LEU A 207 -1.11 -0.15 -6.65
N LEU A 208 -2.26 -0.50 -6.05
CA LEU A 208 -2.29 -1.11 -4.71
C LEU A 208 -1.53 -2.43 -4.63
N ASN A 209 -1.65 -3.29 -5.64
CA ASN A 209 -0.91 -4.56 -5.66
C ASN A 209 0.56 -4.38 -6.02
N ARG A 210 0.89 -3.38 -6.87
CA ARG A 210 2.27 -3.11 -7.29
C ARG A 210 3.04 -2.12 -6.41
N TRP A 211 2.37 -1.51 -5.43
CA TRP A 211 2.98 -0.58 -4.47
C TRP A 211 3.91 -1.27 -3.46
N TYR A 212 3.87 -2.60 -3.37
CA TYR A 212 4.63 -3.29 -2.34
C TYR A 212 6.13 -3.22 -2.61
N PRO A 213 6.94 -2.83 -1.60
CA PRO A 213 8.39 -2.87 -1.69
C PRO A 213 8.89 -4.22 -2.22
N PHE A 214 9.98 -4.21 -2.98
CA PHE A 214 10.61 -5.39 -3.57
C PHE A 214 9.79 -6.17 -4.60
N LEU A 215 8.55 -5.79 -4.92
CA LEU A 215 7.80 -6.49 -5.97
C LEU A 215 8.57 -6.48 -7.29
N ASP A 216 8.94 -5.29 -7.75
CA ASP A 216 9.75 -5.10 -8.95
C ASP A 216 11.11 -5.81 -8.83
N SER A 217 11.71 -5.87 -7.64
CA SER A 217 12.96 -6.60 -7.41
C SER A 217 12.83 -8.09 -7.65
N VAL A 218 11.76 -8.71 -7.16
CA VAL A 218 11.50 -10.12 -7.41
C VAL A 218 11.21 -10.35 -8.89
N VAL A 219 10.42 -9.47 -9.52
CA VAL A 219 10.13 -9.52 -10.97
C VAL A 219 11.44 -9.49 -11.77
N TYR A 220 12.28 -8.48 -11.54
CA TYR A 220 13.53 -8.32 -12.26
C TYR A 220 14.55 -9.39 -11.93
N LEU A 221 14.57 -9.95 -10.71
CA LEU A 221 15.45 -11.06 -10.38
C LEU A 221 15.15 -12.28 -11.26
N PHE A 222 13.88 -12.68 -11.38
CA PHE A 222 13.50 -13.82 -12.21
C PHE A 222 13.88 -13.62 -13.68
N HIS A 223 13.68 -12.41 -14.21
CA HIS A 223 14.05 -12.10 -15.59
C HIS A 223 15.57 -11.90 -15.77
N ALA A 224 16.30 -11.43 -14.76
CA ALA A 224 17.74 -11.23 -14.82
C ALA A 224 18.53 -12.54 -14.88
N LEU A 225 17.94 -13.64 -14.40
CA LEU A 225 18.50 -14.99 -14.57
C LEU A 225 18.55 -15.41 -16.04
N GLU A 226 17.63 -14.89 -16.86
CA GLU A 226 17.55 -15.17 -18.30
C GLU A 226 18.21 -14.07 -19.14
N ASN A 227 18.26 -12.84 -18.63
CA ASN A 227 18.80 -11.68 -19.34
C ASN A 227 19.68 -10.79 -18.44
N ALA A 228 20.99 -10.82 -18.70
CA ALA A 228 21.96 -10.10 -17.91
C ALA A 228 21.80 -8.56 -17.93
N SER A 229 21.08 -7.99 -18.92
CA SER A 229 20.84 -6.55 -18.96
C SER A 229 19.92 -6.06 -17.83
N LEU A 230 19.21 -6.97 -17.14
CA LEU A 230 18.26 -6.66 -16.09
C LEU A 230 18.88 -6.61 -14.68
N TRP A 231 20.19 -6.90 -14.54
CA TRP A 231 20.87 -6.84 -13.24
C TRP A 231 20.93 -5.43 -12.65
N LEU A 232 21.15 -4.39 -13.46
CA LEU A 232 21.15 -3.00 -12.96
C LEU A 232 19.74 -2.55 -12.50
N PRO A 233 18.67 -2.76 -13.30
CA PRO A 233 17.29 -2.55 -12.87
C PRO A 233 16.94 -3.32 -11.57
N PHE A 234 17.40 -4.57 -11.45
CA PHE A 234 17.23 -5.36 -10.23
C PHE A 234 17.89 -4.67 -9.03
N LEU A 235 19.18 -4.34 -9.09
CA LEU A 235 19.88 -3.70 -7.97
C LEU A 235 19.23 -2.37 -7.56
N PHE A 236 18.81 -1.58 -8.54
CA PHE A 236 18.13 -0.31 -8.28
C PHE A 236 16.78 -0.51 -7.58
N SER A 237 15.98 -1.48 -8.03
CA SER A 237 14.70 -1.81 -7.40
C SER A 237 14.87 -2.30 -5.95
N VAL A 238 15.97 -3.00 -5.63
CA VAL A 238 16.29 -3.43 -4.25
C VAL A 238 16.55 -2.23 -3.35
N ILE A 239 17.36 -1.28 -3.81
CA ILE A 239 17.64 -0.04 -3.07
C ILE A 239 16.34 0.74 -2.84
N PHE A 240 15.52 0.87 -3.89
CA PHE A 240 14.21 1.52 -3.78
C PHE A 240 13.28 0.79 -2.80
N GLY A 241 13.25 -0.54 -2.84
CA GLY A 241 12.47 -1.36 -1.90
C GLY A 241 12.84 -1.08 -0.44
N ILE A 242 14.13 -0.96 -0.13
CA ILE A 242 14.61 -0.59 1.21
C ILE A 242 14.11 0.80 1.61
N CYS A 243 14.24 1.79 0.71
CA CYS A 243 13.77 3.17 0.96
C CYS A 243 12.26 3.21 1.19
N LEU A 244 11.48 2.50 0.39
CA LEU A 244 10.02 2.45 0.49
C LEU A 244 9.58 1.74 1.78
N CYS A 245 10.27 0.67 2.19
CA CYS A 245 10.05 0.03 3.49
C CYS A 245 10.23 1.01 4.65
N ASN A 246 11.32 1.76 4.66
CA ASN A 246 11.58 2.74 5.70
C ASN A 246 10.50 3.83 5.73
N ALA A 247 10.14 4.39 4.58
CA ALA A 247 9.08 5.40 4.47
C ALA A 247 7.73 4.86 4.98
N TYR A 248 7.40 3.60 4.67
CA TYR A 248 6.16 2.97 5.10
C TYR A 248 6.13 2.72 6.61
N ILE A 249 7.21 2.22 7.21
CA ILE A 249 7.31 2.05 8.67
C ILE A 249 7.12 3.40 9.38
N ILE A 250 7.75 4.47 8.87
CA ILE A 250 7.57 5.82 9.41
C ILE A 250 6.10 6.25 9.30
N LEU A 251 5.45 6.02 8.16
CA LEU A 251 4.03 6.30 7.95
C LEU A 251 3.14 5.58 8.98
N LEU A 252 3.42 4.28 9.25
CA LEU A 252 2.68 3.50 10.24
C LEU A 252 2.81 4.09 11.65
N TYR A 253 4.02 4.49 12.04
CA TYR A 253 4.26 5.12 13.34
C TYR A 253 3.56 6.47 13.47
N VAL A 254 3.63 7.31 12.44
CA VAL A 254 2.94 8.61 12.43
C VAL A 254 1.43 8.41 12.57
N ASN A 255 0.83 7.49 11.82
CA ASN A 255 -0.61 7.21 11.89
C ASN A 255 -1.03 6.65 13.25
N ALA A 256 -0.22 5.80 13.88
CA ALA A 256 -0.45 5.34 15.25
C ALA A 256 -0.43 6.51 16.26
N CYS A 257 0.48 7.47 16.12
CA CYS A 257 0.51 8.67 16.96
C CYS A 257 -0.69 9.60 16.72
N ILE A 258 -1.20 9.69 15.49
CA ILE A 258 -2.44 10.42 15.19
C ILE A 258 -3.63 9.72 15.87
N HIS A 259 -3.71 8.39 15.77
CA HIS A 259 -4.78 7.61 16.38
C HIS A 259 -4.86 7.78 17.91
N ASP A 260 -3.70 7.85 18.58
CA ASP A 260 -3.63 8.07 20.03
C ASP A 260 -3.89 9.53 20.45
N GLY A 261 -4.12 10.44 19.50
CA GLY A 261 -4.37 11.86 19.78
C GLY A 261 -3.13 12.62 20.28
N GLU A 262 -1.94 12.07 20.08
CA GLU A 262 -0.65 12.68 20.48
C GLU A 262 -0.19 13.76 19.50
N ILE A 263 -0.66 13.70 18.24
CA ILE A 263 -0.44 14.73 17.23
C ILE A 263 -1.66 15.64 17.22
N ARG A 264 -1.56 16.78 17.92
CA ARG A 264 -2.52 17.88 17.81
C ARG A 264 -1.97 18.89 16.82
N VAL A 265 -2.70 19.11 15.73
CA VAL A 265 -2.46 20.23 14.81
C VAL A 265 -3.45 21.32 15.16
#